data_AF-A0A9R1RQ78-F1
#
_entry.id   AF-A0A9R1RQ78-F1
#
_cell.length_a   1.000
_cell.length_b   1.000
_cell.length_c   1.000
_cell.angle_alpha   90.00
_cell.angle_beta   90.00
_cell.angle_gamma   90.00
#
_symmetry.space_group_name_H-M   'P 1'
#
loop_
_entity.id
_entity.type
_entity.pdbx_description
1 polymer ?
#
loop_
_entity_poly.entity_id
_entity_poly.type
_entity_poly.pdbx_seq_one_letter_code
_entity_poly.pdbx_strand_id
1 'polypeptide(L)'
;MVKTRTGGVGPCALLALVLLLAGSCVSVQAADEQATSGGGRRRRPHRRSAASVADMMVPITFLNASVDKGAVCMDGTPAAYHLDRGSGAGSKSWIVNLEGGGWCNNARTCRFRTRTHHGSSNFMERQISFTGIMSASPAENPDFYNWNRVKIRYCDSASFAGDTFDKATGLYFRGQRIWEEAIQHLLSIGMASADRALLTGCSAGGLAAILHCDQGVAPHLPPTCTDHLDATSCFFPQDIIDSIKTPIFLLNAAYDVWQIEESLAPSKADPSRAWRACKFNRSACNASQINFLQGFRDQMVASVRGFSSSKSNGLFINSCFAHCQSELPATWNGTPAIQNKRIAKSVGDWYFGRAEVKAIDCPYPCDNTCRNII
;
A
#
# COMPACT_ATOMS: atom_id res chain seq x y z
N MET A 1 2.49 2.97 -6.08
CA MET A 1 3.43 3.65 -5.16
C MET A 1 3.43 5.14 -5.48
N VAL A 2 3.49 6.01 -4.48
CA VAL A 2 3.33 7.47 -4.63
C VAL A 2 4.49 8.16 -3.91
N LYS A 3 5.18 9.07 -4.59
CA LYS A 3 6.38 9.75 -4.06
C LYS A 3 6.07 11.17 -3.63
N THR A 4 6.54 11.55 -2.44
CA THR A 4 6.40 12.92 -1.92
C THR A 4 7.74 13.44 -1.37
N ARG A 5 8.05 14.71 -1.67
CA ARG A 5 9.16 15.47 -1.06
C ARG A 5 8.55 16.64 -0.30
N THR A 6 8.83 16.77 0.99
CA THR A 6 8.22 17.76 1.88
C THR A 6 8.88 19.15 1.81
N GLY A 7 9.79 19.39 0.85
CA GLY A 7 10.63 20.60 0.77
C GLY A 7 10.36 21.55 -0.39
N GLY A 8 9.24 21.47 -1.11
CA GLY A 8 8.95 22.37 -2.23
C GLY A 8 7.48 22.32 -2.65
N VAL A 9 6.74 23.36 -2.27
CA VAL A 9 5.38 23.80 -2.68
C VAL A 9 4.61 22.88 -3.65
N GLY A 10 3.56 22.23 -3.13
CA GLY A 10 2.56 21.43 -3.86
C GLY A 10 1.98 20.34 -2.95
N PRO A 11 0.67 20.05 -2.94
CA PRO A 11 -0.08 19.53 -1.79
C PRO A 11 0.24 18.06 -1.45
N CYS A 12 1.37 17.87 -0.77
CA CYS A 12 1.49 17.05 0.43
C CYS A 12 1.71 17.95 1.66
N ALA A 13 1.38 19.24 1.53
CA ALA A 13 1.36 20.21 2.62
C ALA A 13 0.03 20.08 3.39
N LEU A 14 -0.04 19.12 4.31
CA LEU A 14 -1.00 19.13 5.41
C LEU A 14 -0.25 19.38 6.71
N LEU A 15 0.12 20.65 6.86
CA LEU A 15 0.28 21.35 8.13
C LEU A 15 0.10 22.85 7.85
N ALA A 16 -1.09 23.23 7.39
CA ALA A 16 -1.55 24.62 7.41
C ALA A 16 -3.08 24.72 7.25
N LEU A 17 -3.88 23.98 8.05
CA LEU A 17 -5.30 24.31 8.24
C LEU A 17 -5.97 23.56 9.42
N VAL A 18 -5.37 23.62 10.62
CA VAL A 18 -6.10 23.46 11.90
C VAL A 18 -5.46 24.40 12.93
N LEU A 19 -5.74 25.70 12.82
CA LEU A 19 -5.38 26.69 13.84
C LEU A 19 -6.50 27.70 14.11
N LEU A 20 -7.75 27.36 13.81
CA LEU A 20 -8.90 28.16 14.21
C LEU A 20 -9.90 27.27 14.95
N LEU A 21 -10.16 27.66 16.20
CA LEU A 21 -11.09 27.08 17.20
C LEU A 21 -10.49 26.15 18.26
N ALA A 22 -9.60 26.70 19.09
CA ALA A 22 -9.61 26.46 20.54
C ALA A 22 -8.82 27.58 21.25
N GLY A 23 -9.35 28.80 21.21
CA GLY A 23 -8.99 29.79 22.21
C GLY A 23 -9.70 29.45 23.51
N SER A 24 -8.94 29.13 24.55
CA SER A 24 -9.12 29.59 25.95
C SER A 24 -8.20 28.80 26.87
N CYS A 25 -7.19 29.51 27.38
CA CYS A 25 -6.52 29.40 28.67
C CYS A 25 -6.57 28.07 29.45
N VAL A 26 -5.41 27.56 29.86
CA VAL A 26 -4.86 27.72 31.22
C VAL A 26 -3.41 27.19 31.23
N SER A 27 -2.53 27.99 31.80
CA SER A 27 -1.13 27.78 32.11
C SER A 27 -0.92 26.88 33.34
N VAL A 28 0.06 25.96 33.33
CA VAL A 28 0.80 25.56 34.54
C VAL A 28 2.26 25.23 34.17
N GLN A 29 3.14 25.65 35.07
CA GLN A 29 4.60 25.83 34.98
C GLN A 29 5.43 24.54 34.89
N ALA A 30 6.64 24.75 34.37
CA ALA A 30 7.79 23.89 34.52
C ALA A 30 8.27 23.80 35.98
N ALA A 31 8.85 22.65 36.34
CA ALA A 31 9.75 22.53 37.47
C ALA A 31 10.97 21.70 37.03
N ASP A 32 12.13 22.35 37.11
CA ASP A 32 13.46 21.73 37.17
C ASP A 32 13.60 20.93 38.47
N GLU A 33 14.36 19.82 38.44
CA GLU A 33 15.33 19.56 39.50
C GLU A 33 16.42 18.56 39.11
N GLN A 34 17.52 18.68 39.85
CA GLN A 34 18.91 18.39 39.50
C GLN A 34 19.36 16.93 39.56
N ALA A 35 20.50 16.72 38.91
CA ALA A 35 21.29 15.52 38.82
C ALA A 35 21.86 15.00 40.16
N THR A 36 21.98 13.68 40.26
CA THR A 36 23.00 13.01 41.06
C THR A 36 23.75 11.97 40.22
N SER A 37 25.06 11.97 40.40
CA SER A 37 26.09 11.20 39.68
C SER A 37 26.10 9.71 40.03
N GLY A 38 26.48 8.86 39.07
CA GLY A 38 26.72 7.44 39.27
C GLY A 38 27.44 6.80 38.07
N GLY A 39 28.59 6.19 38.33
CA GLY A 39 29.60 5.82 37.34
C GLY A 39 29.21 4.77 36.28
N GLY A 40 29.65 5.04 35.04
CA GLY A 40 30.44 4.14 34.20
C GLY A 40 29.89 2.76 33.82
N ARG A 41 29.41 2.66 32.57
CA ARG A 41 29.84 1.62 31.61
C ARG A 41 29.46 2.04 30.19
N ARG A 42 30.45 2.40 29.38
CA ARG A 42 30.30 2.66 27.94
C ARG A 42 29.75 1.41 27.25
N ARG A 43 28.45 1.42 26.91
CA ARG A 43 27.88 0.44 25.98
C ARG A 43 28.39 0.77 24.57
N ARG A 44 29.18 -0.15 24.00
CA ARG A 44 29.54 -0.13 22.58
C ARG A 44 28.24 -0.25 21.75
N PRO A 45 28.09 0.48 20.63
CA PRO A 45 26.98 0.25 19.73
C PRO A 45 27.12 -1.15 19.13
N HIS A 46 26.18 -2.05 19.44
CA HIS A 46 26.10 -3.34 18.77
C HIS A 46 25.83 -3.11 17.28
N ARG A 47 26.82 -3.38 16.43
CA ARG A 47 26.59 -3.65 15.02
C ARG A 47 25.66 -4.86 14.93
N ARG A 48 24.41 -4.64 14.50
CA ARG A 48 23.47 -5.72 14.17
C ARG A 48 24.05 -6.52 13.00
N SER A 49 24.12 -7.84 13.14
CA SER A 49 24.51 -8.71 12.02
C SER A 49 23.37 -8.76 11.00
N ALA A 50 23.68 -8.91 9.72
CA ALA A 50 22.66 -8.98 8.66
C ALA A 50 21.66 -10.14 8.88
N ALA A 51 22.09 -11.22 9.55
CA ALA A 51 21.24 -12.36 9.90
C ALA A 51 20.19 -12.01 10.98
N SER A 52 20.47 -11.09 11.92
CA SER A 52 19.51 -10.72 12.97
C SER A 52 18.45 -9.71 12.53
N VAL A 53 18.50 -9.25 11.27
CA VAL A 53 17.58 -8.25 10.71
C VAL A 53 16.46 -8.91 9.89
N ALA A 54 16.67 -10.12 9.37
CA ALA A 54 15.70 -10.87 8.58
C ALA A 54 14.54 -11.46 9.42
N ASP A 55 14.75 -11.66 10.72
CA ASP A 55 13.75 -12.22 11.67
C ASP A 55 13.11 -11.14 12.57
N MET A 56 13.15 -9.87 12.16
CA MET A 56 12.57 -8.79 12.96
C MET A 56 11.04 -8.84 12.92
N MET A 57 10.44 -9.17 14.05
CA MET A 57 8.99 -9.13 14.26
C MET A 57 8.57 -7.72 14.72
N VAL A 58 7.73 -7.06 13.94
CA VAL A 58 7.29 -5.69 14.16
C VAL A 58 5.99 -5.70 14.96
N PRO A 59 5.91 -5.05 16.13
CA PRO A 59 4.71 -5.08 16.97
C PRO A 59 3.57 -4.22 16.40
N ILE A 60 2.35 -4.63 16.71
CA ILE A 60 1.13 -3.88 16.38
C ILE A 60 0.91 -2.71 17.36
N THR A 61 0.33 -1.62 16.86
CA THR A 61 -0.15 -0.47 17.61
C THR A 61 -1.62 -0.25 17.29
N PHE A 62 -2.48 -0.21 18.32
CA PHE A 62 -3.91 0.05 18.18
C PHE A 62 -4.20 1.54 18.34
N LEU A 63 -5.04 2.08 17.46
CA LEU A 63 -5.51 3.47 17.48
C LEU A 63 -6.73 3.61 18.40
N ASN A 64 -6.58 3.25 19.68
CA ASN A 64 -7.69 3.26 20.65
C ASN A 64 -8.34 4.64 20.79
N ALA A 65 -7.54 5.71 20.79
CA ALA A 65 -8.02 7.08 20.88
C ALA A 65 -8.82 7.53 19.63
N SER A 66 -8.71 6.82 18.51
CA SER A 66 -9.42 7.14 17.27
C SER A 66 -10.75 6.39 17.13
N VAL A 67 -11.10 5.51 18.08
CA VAL A 67 -12.40 4.82 18.13
C VAL A 67 -13.54 5.84 18.25
N ASP A 68 -13.39 6.83 19.14
CA ASP A 68 -14.39 7.89 19.35
C ASP A 68 -14.57 8.78 18.11
N LYS A 69 -13.57 8.81 17.23
CA LYS A 69 -13.62 9.51 15.93
C LYS A 69 -14.15 8.62 14.81
N GLY A 70 -14.46 7.35 15.10
CA GLY A 70 -15.04 6.38 14.18
C GLY A 70 -14.03 5.60 13.33
N ALA A 71 -12.72 5.67 13.62
CA ALA A 71 -11.70 4.87 12.95
C ALA A 71 -11.69 3.44 13.51
N VAL A 72 -12.69 2.66 13.11
CA VAL A 72 -12.93 1.30 13.58
C VAL A 72 -12.98 0.30 12.44
N CYS A 73 -12.58 -0.94 12.72
CA CYS A 73 -12.80 -2.08 11.84
C CYS A 73 -14.30 -2.40 11.69
N MET A 74 -14.63 -3.34 10.80
CA MET A 74 -16.02 -3.68 10.49
C MET A 74 -16.87 -4.10 11.70
N ASP A 75 -16.26 -4.67 12.73
CA ASP A 75 -16.93 -5.07 13.97
C ASP A 75 -16.90 -4.01 15.08
N GLY A 76 -16.35 -2.82 14.81
CA GLY A 76 -16.23 -1.73 15.79
C GLY A 76 -14.93 -1.75 16.60
N THR A 77 -14.06 -2.72 16.42
CA THR A 77 -12.73 -2.74 17.09
C THR A 77 -11.81 -1.65 16.55
N PRO A 78 -10.83 -1.16 17.34
CA PRO A 78 -9.93 -0.09 16.91
C PRO A 78 -9.12 -0.47 15.67
N ALA A 79 -8.89 0.50 14.78
CA ALA A 79 -7.89 0.38 13.73
C ALA A 79 -6.47 0.16 14.28
N ALA A 80 -5.57 -0.36 13.46
CA ALA A 80 -4.21 -0.67 13.89
C ALA A 80 -3.16 -0.57 12.77
N TYR A 81 -1.89 -0.43 13.16
CA TYR A 81 -0.75 -0.48 12.25
C TYR A 81 0.46 -1.13 12.93
N HIS A 82 1.41 -1.60 12.14
CA HIS A 82 2.74 -2.03 12.61
C HIS A 82 3.77 -0.98 12.20
N LEU A 83 4.71 -0.65 13.07
CA LEU A 83 5.73 0.36 12.81
C LEU A 83 7.11 -0.13 13.23
N ASP A 84 8.03 -0.13 12.27
CA ASP A 84 9.45 -0.28 12.48
C ASP A 84 10.17 1.05 12.23
N ARG A 85 10.98 1.48 13.19
CA ARG A 85 11.60 2.82 13.16
C ARG A 85 12.85 2.83 12.29
N GLY A 86 13.01 3.90 11.53
CA GLY A 86 14.16 4.12 10.68
C GLY A 86 15.44 4.35 11.47
N SER A 87 16.58 4.25 10.80
CA SER A 87 17.90 4.46 11.40
C SER A 87 18.83 5.24 10.48
N GLY A 88 19.82 5.92 11.08
CA GLY A 88 20.79 6.74 10.35
C GLY A 88 20.12 7.76 9.41
N ALA A 89 20.59 7.82 8.17
CA ALA A 89 20.07 8.72 7.15
C ALA A 89 18.58 8.45 6.78
N GLY A 90 18.08 7.24 7.02
CA GLY A 90 16.67 6.88 6.76
C GLY A 90 15.71 7.28 7.87
N SER A 91 16.18 7.77 9.02
CA SER A 91 15.33 8.14 10.17
C SER A 91 14.31 9.25 9.90
N LYS A 92 14.54 10.08 8.87
CA LYS A 92 13.60 11.11 8.39
C LYS A 92 12.85 10.72 7.11
N SER A 93 12.95 9.47 6.69
CA SER A 93 12.25 8.96 5.50
C SER A 93 11.22 7.91 5.92
N TRP A 94 10.08 7.86 5.23
CA TRP A 94 8.93 7.04 5.62
C TRP A 94 8.37 6.22 4.46
N ILE A 95 8.12 4.93 4.69
CA ILE A 95 7.24 4.10 3.87
C ILE A 95 5.94 3.91 4.65
N VAL A 96 4.82 4.31 4.05
CA VAL A 96 3.48 3.99 4.52
C VAL A 96 2.90 2.96 3.56
N ASN A 97 2.76 1.72 4.01
CA ASN A 97 2.19 0.62 3.25
C ASN A 97 0.75 0.35 3.72
N LEU A 98 -0.18 0.28 2.78
CA LEU A 98 -1.56 -0.11 3.01
C LEU A 98 -1.71 -1.60 2.69
N GLU A 99 -2.12 -2.38 3.71
CA GLU A 99 -2.38 -3.80 3.54
C GLU A 99 -3.54 -4.02 2.55
N GLY A 100 -3.45 -5.07 1.74
CA GLY A 100 -4.54 -5.53 0.87
C GLY A 100 -5.30 -6.72 1.46
N GLY A 101 -6.33 -7.21 0.77
CA GLY A 101 -7.05 -8.40 1.23
C GLY A 101 -8.38 -8.66 0.54
N GLY A 102 -8.55 -8.20 -0.70
CA GLY A 102 -9.81 -8.25 -1.44
C GLY A 102 -10.94 -7.47 -0.76
N TRP A 103 -12.18 -7.81 -1.12
CA TRP A 103 -13.40 -7.16 -0.64
C TRP A 103 -14.43 -8.19 -0.18
N CYS A 104 -15.50 -7.74 0.46
CA CYS A 104 -16.74 -8.50 0.56
C CYS A 104 -17.80 -7.89 -0.36
N ASN A 105 -18.72 -8.71 -0.86
CA ASN A 105 -19.68 -8.30 -1.89
C ASN A 105 -21.15 -8.55 -1.52
N ASN A 106 -21.44 -9.00 -0.30
CA ASN A 106 -22.79 -9.09 0.25
C ASN A 106 -22.76 -9.18 1.78
N ALA A 107 -23.90 -8.95 2.42
CA ALA A 107 -24.03 -8.96 3.87
C ALA A 107 -23.46 -10.23 4.54
N ARG A 108 -23.65 -11.41 3.92
CA ARG A 108 -23.15 -12.69 4.45
C ARG A 108 -21.63 -12.77 4.39
N THR A 109 -21.02 -12.45 3.25
CA THR A 109 -19.55 -12.48 3.09
C THR A 109 -18.88 -11.39 3.94
N CYS A 110 -19.50 -10.21 4.06
CA CYS A 110 -19.01 -9.14 4.92
C CYS A 110 -19.06 -9.52 6.41
N ARG A 111 -20.16 -10.14 6.87
CA ARG A 111 -20.25 -10.65 8.25
C ARG A 111 -19.28 -11.79 8.54
N PHE A 112 -18.87 -12.57 7.54
CA PHE A 112 -17.83 -13.58 7.75
C PHE A 112 -16.46 -12.93 8.02
N ARG A 113 -16.13 -11.84 7.32
CA ARG A 113 -14.85 -11.14 7.47
C ARG A 113 -14.65 -10.51 8.84
N THR A 114 -15.71 -10.16 9.57
CA THR A 114 -15.59 -9.66 10.97
C THR A 114 -15.00 -10.70 11.92
N ARG A 115 -14.94 -11.97 11.53
CA ARG A 115 -14.34 -13.07 12.30
C ARG A 115 -12.90 -13.37 11.87
N THR A 116 -12.26 -12.47 11.12
CA THR A 116 -10.88 -12.59 10.65
C THR A 116 -10.13 -11.27 10.88
N HIS A 117 -8.81 -11.27 10.68
CA HIS A 117 -7.98 -10.05 10.80
C HIS A 117 -8.38 -8.94 9.82
N HIS A 118 -9.15 -9.27 8.76
CA HIS A 118 -9.61 -8.33 7.75
C HIS A 118 -10.95 -7.64 8.06
N GLY A 119 -11.58 -7.94 9.18
CA GLY A 119 -12.78 -7.23 9.63
C GLY A 119 -12.76 -6.89 11.12
N SER A 120 -11.73 -7.31 11.85
CA SER A 120 -11.61 -7.09 13.28
C SER A 120 -10.16 -7.16 13.75
N SER A 121 -9.75 -6.15 14.52
CA SER A 121 -8.39 -6.07 15.05
C SER A 121 -8.14 -7.03 16.23
N ASN A 122 -9.19 -7.68 16.75
CA ASN A 122 -9.06 -8.76 17.72
C ASN A 122 -8.33 -9.99 17.15
N PHE A 123 -8.43 -10.20 15.83
CA PHE A 123 -7.81 -11.34 15.13
C PHE A 123 -6.51 -10.98 14.42
N MET A 124 -6.05 -9.72 14.51
CA MET A 124 -4.77 -9.32 13.91
C MET A 124 -3.59 -9.92 14.66
N GLU A 125 -2.57 -10.32 13.90
CA GLU A 125 -1.29 -10.76 14.44
C GLU A 125 -0.67 -9.66 15.28
N ARG A 126 -0.23 -10.00 16.48
CA ARG A 126 0.37 -9.03 17.42
C ARG A 126 1.74 -8.57 16.96
N GLN A 127 2.42 -9.38 16.15
CA GLN A 127 3.66 -9.03 15.48
C GLN A 127 3.68 -9.66 14.09
N ILE A 128 4.28 -8.97 13.12
CA ILE A 128 4.48 -9.49 11.76
C ILE A 128 5.90 -9.24 11.30
N SER A 129 6.41 -10.11 10.41
CA SER A 129 7.67 -9.84 9.71
C SER A 129 7.40 -8.90 8.53
N PHE A 130 8.32 -7.98 8.29
CA PHE A 130 8.29 -7.13 7.11
C PHE A 130 9.23 -7.67 6.02
N THR A 131 8.70 -7.82 4.82
CA THR A 131 9.39 -8.35 3.65
C THR A 131 9.26 -7.42 2.43
N GLY A 132 9.97 -7.75 1.36
CA GLY A 132 10.01 -6.99 0.12
C GLY A 132 10.43 -5.54 0.35
N ILE A 133 9.64 -4.60 -0.16
CA ILE A 133 9.85 -3.15 0.03
C ILE A 133 9.82 -2.71 1.50
N MET A 134 9.26 -3.53 2.39
CA MET A 134 9.22 -3.27 3.84
C MET A 134 10.38 -3.95 4.59
N SER A 135 11.21 -4.76 3.94
CA SER A 135 12.30 -5.45 4.63
C SER A 135 13.33 -4.47 5.19
N ALA A 136 13.84 -4.78 6.38
CA ALA A 136 14.96 -4.07 7.00
C ALA A 136 16.33 -4.60 6.51
N SER A 137 16.34 -5.66 5.69
CA SER A 137 17.55 -6.22 5.10
C SER A 137 18.01 -5.38 3.89
N PRO A 138 19.24 -4.81 3.89
CA PRO A 138 19.78 -4.12 2.72
C PRO A 138 19.95 -5.03 1.49
N ALA A 139 20.11 -6.34 1.70
CA ALA A 139 20.21 -7.30 0.59
C ALA A 139 18.87 -7.50 -0.12
N GLU A 140 17.76 -7.32 0.61
CA GLU A 140 16.41 -7.46 0.07
C GLU A 140 15.83 -6.10 -0.36
N ASN A 141 16.10 -5.04 0.39
CA ASN A 141 15.53 -3.71 0.23
C ASN A 141 16.61 -2.61 0.17
N PRO A 142 17.47 -2.61 -0.85
CA PRO A 142 18.73 -1.86 -0.85
C PRO A 142 18.59 -0.36 -0.64
N ASP A 143 17.51 0.24 -1.13
CA ASP A 143 17.30 1.68 -1.10
C ASP A 143 16.47 2.18 0.11
N PHE A 144 15.62 1.32 0.69
CA PHE A 144 14.63 1.72 1.71
C PHE A 144 14.77 0.97 3.06
N TYR A 145 15.73 0.05 3.19
CA TYR A 145 15.91 -0.80 4.38
C TYR A 145 16.13 -0.07 5.71
N ASN A 146 16.46 1.23 5.71
CA ASN A 146 16.68 2.00 6.94
C ASN A 146 15.64 3.12 7.16
N TRP A 147 14.56 3.15 6.36
CA TRP A 147 13.47 4.11 6.52
C TRP A 147 12.57 3.75 7.71
N ASN A 148 11.75 4.69 8.20
CA ASN A 148 10.60 4.31 9.00
C ASN A 148 9.63 3.55 8.10
N ARG A 149 9.13 2.42 8.55
CA ARG A 149 8.27 1.54 7.77
C ARG A 149 7.01 1.25 8.55
N VAL A 150 5.88 1.62 7.98
CA VAL A 150 4.56 1.42 8.58
C VAL A 150 3.72 0.54 7.67
N LYS A 151 3.07 -0.49 8.24
CA LYS A 151 1.99 -1.21 7.57
C LYS A 151 0.67 -0.91 8.30
N ILE A 152 -0.21 -0.14 7.68
CA ILE A 152 -1.56 0.11 8.19
C ILE A 152 -2.40 -1.14 7.87
N ARG A 153 -3.03 -1.71 8.91
CA ARG A 153 -3.77 -2.97 8.78
C ARG A 153 -5.13 -2.74 8.15
N TYR A 154 -5.50 -3.61 7.23
CA TYR A 154 -6.72 -3.53 6.43
C TYR A 154 -7.85 -4.27 7.11
N CYS A 155 -8.85 -3.52 7.61
CA CYS A 155 -9.98 -4.11 8.33
C CYS A 155 -11.35 -3.48 8.02
N ASP A 156 -11.48 -2.71 6.95
CA ASP A 156 -12.74 -2.12 6.47
C ASP A 156 -13.37 -2.90 5.30
N SER A 157 -12.59 -3.78 4.64
CA SER A 157 -13.01 -4.56 3.47
C SER A 157 -13.50 -3.72 2.28
N ALA A 158 -13.08 -2.44 2.20
CA ALA A 158 -13.50 -1.47 1.20
C ALA A 158 -12.33 -0.61 0.67
N SER A 159 -11.11 -1.17 0.59
CA SER A 159 -9.91 -0.46 0.10
C SER A 159 -9.65 0.90 0.77
N PHE A 160 -9.92 1.02 2.07
CA PHE A 160 -9.79 2.29 2.78
C PHE A 160 -10.66 3.43 2.19
N ALA A 161 -11.69 3.13 1.38
CA ALA A 161 -12.42 4.15 0.61
C ALA A 161 -13.80 4.50 1.22
N GLY A 162 -14.37 3.62 2.04
CA GLY A 162 -15.70 3.82 2.63
C GLY A 162 -15.70 4.71 3.87
N ASP A 163 -16.78 5.45 4.08
CA ASP A 163 -17.12 6.05 5.39
C ASP A 163 -18.61 5.89 5.70
N THR A 164 -19.06 4.66 5.94
CA THR A 164 -20.47 4.39 6.26
C THR A 164 -20.65 3.38 7.40
N PHE A 165 -21.84 3.38 7.97
CA PHE A 165 -22.32 2.36 8.89
C PHE A 165 -23.65 1.82 8.37
N ASP A 166 -23.68 0.52 8.09
CA ASP A 166 -24.88 -0.16 7.65
C ASP A 166 -25.72 -0.59 8.86
N LYS A 167 -26.80 0.16 9.10
CA LYS A 167 -27.74 -0.10 10.20
C LYS A 167 -28.41 -1.47 10.10
N ALA A 168 -28.63 -2.00 8.89
CA ALA A 168 -29.33 -3.27 8.71
C ALA A 168 -28.44 -4.46 9.09
N THR A 169 -27.15 -4.39 8.74
CA THR A 169 -26.20 -5.47 9.05
C THR A 169 -25.43 -5.26 10.35
N GLY A 170 -25.40 -4.03 10.86
CA GLY A 170 -24.62 -3.60 12.02
C GLY A 170 -23.13 -3.46 11.72
N LEU A 171 -22.75 -3.29 10.45
CA LEU A 171 -21.35 -3.30 10.01
C LEU A 171 -20.81 -1.90 9.75
N TYR A 172 -19.57 -1.68 10.15
CA TYR A 172 -18.81 -0.48 9.87
C TYR A 172 -18.01 -0.64 8.56
N PHE A 173 -18.01 0.38 7.71
CA PHE A 173 -17.16 0.49 6.54
C PHE A 173 -16.44 1.84 6.62
N ARG A 174 -15.43 1.92 7.49
CA ARG A 174 -14.79 3.17 7.94
C ARG A 174 -13.39 3.35 7.38
N GLY A 175 -13.11 2.77 6.22
CA GLY A 175 -11.81 2.82 5.56
C GLY A 175 -11.18 4.21 5.48
N GLN A 176 -11.98 5.22 5.11
CA GLN A 176 -11.56 6.62 5.06
C GLN A 176 -11.09 7.12 6.44
N ARG A 177 -11.88 6.88 7.49
CA ARG A 177 -11.52 7.30 8.86
C ARG A 177 -10.29 6.58 9.38
N ILE A 178 -10.15 5.29 9.04
CA ILE A 178 -8.95 4.51 9.38
C ILE A 178 -7.72 5.15 8.73
N TRP A 179 -7.79 5.49 7.44
CA TRP A 179 -6.71 6.18 6.73
C TRP A 179 -6.36 7.52 7.41
N GLU A 180 -7.36 8.39 7.61
CA GLU A 180 -7.16 9.73 8.17
C GLU A 180 -6.52 9.68 9.55
N GLU A 181 -7.07 8.87 10.46
CA GLU A 181 -6.59 8.79 11.83
C GLU A 181 -5.23 8.09 11.93
N ALA A 182 -4.96 7.10 11.10
CA ALA A 182 -3.63 6.49 11.03
C ALA A 182 -2.60 7.52 10.55
N ILE A 183 -2.87 8.27 9.49
CA ILE A 183 -1.96 9.30 8.97
C ILE A 183 -1.75 10.42 10.00
N GLN A 184 -2.81 10.93 10.63
CA GLN A 184 -2.71 11.94 11.68
C GLN A 184 -1.84 11.47 12.84
N HIS A 185 -2.03 10.22 13.30
CA HIS A 185 -1.22 9.66 14.37
C HIS A 185 0.25 9.53 13.94
N LEU A 186 0.53 9.01 12.73
CA LEU A 186 1.90 8.91 12.20
C LEU A 186 2.60 10.27 12.10
N LEU A 187 1.87 11.31 11.67
CA LEU A 187 2.35 12.69 11.64
C LEU A 187 2.76 13.15 13.05
N SER A 188 1.93 12.90 14.06
CA SER A 188 2.18 13.28 15.46
C SER A 188 3.40 12.59 16.08
N ILE A 189 3.74 11.38 15.64
CA ILE A 189 4.87 10.60 16.16
C ILE A 189 6.14 10.69 15.31
N GLY A 190 6.23 11.71 14.45
CA GLY A 190 7.46 12.13 13.77
C GLY A 190 7.36 12.26 12.25
N MET A 191 6.32 11.73 11.60
CA MET A 191 6.20 11.79 10.13
C MET A 191 6.02 13.22 9.61
N ALA A 192 5.48 14.14 10.43
CA ALA A 192 5.38 15.56 10.08
C ALA A 192 6.75 16.23 9.79
N SER A 193 7.84 15.66 10.31
CA SER A 193 9.21 16.15 10.10
C SER A 193 9.99 15.34 9.06
N ALA A 194 9.31 14.48 8.30
CA ALA A 194 9.93 13.66 7.28
C ALA A 194 10.48 14.53 6.14
N ASP A 195 11.62 14.16 5.57
CA ASP A 195 12.17 14.75 4.34
C ASP A 195 11.54 14.11 3.09
N ARG A 196 11.14 12.84 3.23
CA ARG A 196 10.72 11.95 2.15
C ARG A 196 9.67 10.99 2.65
N ALA A 197 8.62 10.78 1.86
CA ALA A 197 7.70 9.69 2.09
C ALA A 197 7.37 8.92 0.79
N LEU A 198 7.00 7.66 0.98
CA LEU A 198 6.52 6.75 -0.04
C LEU A 198 5.24 6.08 0.45
N LEU A 199 4.11 6.42 -0.17
CA LEU A 199 2.85 5.70 0.06
C LEU A 199 2.79 4.51 -0.92
N THR A 200 2.51 3.33 -0.41
CA THR A 200 2.50 2.08 -1.18
C THR A 200 1.42 1.14 -0.65
N GLY A 201 1.18 0.05 -1.37
CA GLY A 201 0.26 -1.00 -0.99
C GLY A 201 0.18 -2.05 -2.10
N CYS A 202 -0.38 -3.20 -1.79
CA CYS A 202 -0.72 -4.22 -2.77
C CYS A 202 -2.24 -4.42 -2.85
N SER A 203 -2.75 -4.81 -4.03
CA SER A 203 -4.12 -5.31 -4.18
C SER A 203 -5.10 -4.20 -3.80
N ALA A 204 -6.08 -4.50 -2.95
CA ALA A 204 -6.97 -3.51 -2.34
C ALA A 204 -6.22 -2.31 -1.71
N GLY A 205 -5.04 -2.51 -1.11
CA GLY A 205 -4.20 -1.45 -0.55
C GLY A 205 -3.39 -0.68 -1.61
N GLY A 206 -3.07 -1.33 -2.74
CA GLY A 206 -2.46 -0.68 -3.90
C GLY A 206 -3.46 0.27 -4.57
N LEU A 207 -4.72 -0.15 -4.68
CA LEU A 207 -5.82 0.72 -5.07
C LEU A 207 -5.99 1.88 -4.07
N ALA A 208 -6.05 1.58 -2.77
CA ALA A 208 -6.16 2.61 -1.73
C ALA A 208 -5.05 3.67 -1.83
N ALA A 209 -3.81 3.26 -2.14
CA ALA A 209 -2.72 4.19 -2.34
C ALA A 209 -2.95 5.14 -3.53
N ILE A 210 -3.64 4.71 -4.58
CA ILE A 210 -4.03 5.57 -5.71
C ILE A 210 -5.19 6.49 -5.29
N LEU A 211 -6.20 5.96 -4.61
CA LEU A 211 -7.37 6.75 -4.17
C LEU A 211 -6.95 7.91 -3.24
N HIS A 212 -6.02 7.66 -2.32
CA HIS A 212 -5.62 8.62 -1.29
C HIS A 212 -4.44 9.53 -1.66
N CYS A 213 -3.80 9.34 -2.81
CA CYS A 213 -2.52 10.00 -3.10
C CYS A 213 -2.59 11.52 -3.27
N ASP A 214 -3.68 12.03 -3.87
CA ASP A 214 -3.89 13.45 -4.14
C ASP A 214 -4.87 14.11 -3.16
N GLN A 215 -5.58 13.31 -2.37
CA GLN A 215 -6.69 13.76 -1.55
C GLN A 215 -6.25 14.29 -0.18
N GLY A 216 -5.02 14.01 0.26
CA GLY A 216 -4.67 14.23 1.66
C GLY A 216 -5.62 13.45 2.58
N VAL A 217 -6.33 14.14 3.48
CA VAL A 217 -7.41 13.60 4.33
C VAL A 217 -8.81 13.98 3.84
N ALA A 218 -8.96 14.41 2.58
CA ALA A 218 -10.27 14.76 2.05
C ALA A 218 -11.12 13.49 1.84
N PRO A 219 -12.40 13.50 2.25
CA PRO A 219 -13.28 12.37 2.04
C PRO A 219 -13.74 12.32 0.58
N HIS A 220 -13.86 11.10 0.04
CA HIS A 220 -14.50 10.73 -1.23
C HIS A 220 -13.59 10.68 -2.47
N LEU A 221 -14.00 9.87 -3.45
CA LEU A 221 -13.37 9.73 -4.76
C LEU A 221 -13.18 11.09 -5.47
N PRO A 222 -12.20 11.23 -6.37
CA PRO A 222 -11.87 12.54 -6.96
C PRO A 222 -13.09 13.19 -7.64
N PRO A 223 -13.46 14.44 -7.28
CA PRO A 223 -14.54 15.18 -7.95
C PRO A 223 -14.35 15.26 -9.46
N THR A 224 -13.10 15.39 -9.90
CA THR A 224 -12.70 15.38 -11.32
C THR A 224 -13.17 14.14 -12.08
N CYS A 225 -13.46 13.04 -11.38
CA CYS A 225 -14.07 11.84 -11.94
C CYS A 225 -15.58 11.79 -11.65
N THR A 226 -15.99 11.99 -10.40
CA THR A 226 -17.40 11.79 -10.00
C THR A 226 -18.36 12.84 -10.59
N ASP A 227 -17.85 13.96 -11.08
CA ASP A 227 -18.65 14.96 -11.82
C ASP A 227 -19.03 14.47 -13.23
N HIS A 228 -18.40 13.39 -13.72
CA HIS A 228 -18.56 12.90 -15.08
C HIS A 228 -18.90 11.41 -15.17
N LEU A 229 -18.54 10.63 -14.15
CA LEU A 229 -18.76 9.20 -14.06
C LEU A 229 -19.44 8.85 -12.73
N ASP A 230 -20.10 7.69 -12.68
CA ASP A 230 -20.61 7.19 -11.41
C ASP A 230 -19.45 6.84 -10.45
N ALA A 231 -19.71 6.89 -9.15
CA ALA A 231 -18.70 6.62 -8.13
C ALA A 231 -18.08 5.22 -8.24
N THR A 232 -18.79 4.22 -8.78
CA THR A 232 -18.23 2.87 -8.97
C THR A 232 -17.19 2.88 -10.08
N SER A 233 -17.44 3.61 -11.17
CA SER A 233 -16.45 3.81 -12.24
C SER A 233 -15.20 4.52 -11.70
N CYS A 234 -15.35 5.53 -10.85
CA CYS A 234 -14.21 6.23 -10.23
C CYS A 234 -13.41 5.42 -9.20
N PHE A 235 -13.89 4.22 -8.84
CA PHE A 235 -13.13 3.26 -8.05
C PHE A 235 -12.05 2.56 -8.89
N PHE A 236 -12.17 2.58 -10.21
CA PHE A 236 -11.22 1.93 -11.09
C PHE A 236 -10.07 2.88 -11.47
N PRO A 237 -8.79 2.45 -11.32
CA PRO A 237 -7.65 3.32 -11.59
C PRO A 237 -7.61 3.90 -13.00
N GLN A 238 -8.07 3.18 -14.04
CA GLN A 238 -8.02 3.69 -15.41
C GLN A 238 -8.80 4.99 -15.61
N ASP A 239 -9.79 5.26 -14.75
CA ASP A 239 -10.68 6.42 -14.87
C ASP A 239 -10.16 7.63 -14.09
N ILE A 240 -9.16 7.46 -13.20
CA ILE A 240 -8.66 8.53 -12.32
C ILE A 240 -7.15 8.78 -12.45
N ILE A 241 -6.36 7.78 -12.86
CA ILE A 241 -4.90 7.81 -12.72
C ILE A 241 -4.22 8.92 -13.53
N ASP A 242 -4.82 9.33 -14.66
CA ASP A 242 -4.32 10.40 -15.51
C ASP A 242 -4.55 11.80 -14.92
N SER A 243 -5.51 11.94 -14.00
CA SER A 243 -5.80 13.21 -13.33
C SER A 243 -4.83 13.51 -12.20
N ILE A 244 -4.18 12.48 -11.67
CA ILE A 244 -3.34 12.54 -10.46
C ILE A 244 -2.08 13.38 -10.70
N LYS A 245 -1.84 14.34 -9.80
CA LYS A 245 -0.68 15.24 -9.84
C LYS A 245 0.52 14.68 -9.11
N THR A 246 0.31 13.94 -8.04
CA THR A 246 1.41 13.37 -7.27
C THR A 246 2.10 12.26 -8.08
N PRO A 247 3.44 12.26 -8.20
CA PRO A 247 4.14 11.24 -8.98
C PRO A 247 3.86 9.82 -8.50
N ILE A 248 3.40 8.96 -9.41
CA ILE A 248 3.11 7.54 -9.13
C ILE A 248 4.09 6.64 -9.86
N PHE A 249 4.48 5.55 -9.19
CA PHE A 249 5.05 4.36 -9.81
C PHE A 249 4.05 3.23 -9.80
N LEU A 250 3.66 2.78 -10.99
CA LEU A 250 2.77 1.64 -11.20
C LEU A 250 3.58 0.36 -11.35
N LEU A 251 3.53 -0.50 -10.33
CA LEU A 251 4.02 -1.88 -10.42
C LEU A 251 2.81 -2.79 -10.60
N ASN A 252 2.74 -3.50 -11.72
CA ASN A 252 1.64 -4.42 -11.97
C ASN A 252 2.10 -5.64 -12.78
N ALA A 253 1.52 -6.81 -12.52
CA ALA A 253 1.60 -7.94 -13.43
C ALA A 253 0.57 -7.76 -14.55
N ALA A 254 0.97 -7.94 -15.81
CA ALA A 254 0.05 -7.91 -16.94
C ALA A 254 -1.01 -9.02 -16.86
N TYR A 255 -0.67 -10.11 -16.16
CA TYR A 255 -1.53 -11.26 -15.91
C TYR A 255 -1.72 -11.43 -14.40
N ASP A 256 -2.25 -10.39 -13.74
CA ASP A 256 -2.51 -10.44 -12.30
C ASP A 256 -3.48 -11.59 -11.96
N VAL A 257 -3.03 -12.52 -11.13
CA VAL A 257 -3.77 -13.76 -10.85
C VAL A 257 -5.06 -13.50 -10.08
N TRP A 258 -5.08 -12.48 -9.22
CA TRP A 258 -6.28 -12.10 -8.49
C TRP A 258 -7.34 -11.56 -9.45
N GLN A 259 -6.93 -10.70 -10.40
CA GLN A 259 -7.82 -10.21 -11.46
C GLN A 259 -8.38 -11.34 -12.33
N ILE A 260 -7.54 -12.33 -12.68
CA ILE A 260 -7.97 -13.51 -13.44
C ILE A 260 -9.02 -14.30 -12.67
N GLU A 261 -8.78 -14.56 -11.38
CA GLU A 261 -9.67 -15.38 -10.56
C GLU A 261 -10.99 -14.72 -10.20
N GLU A 262 -10.96 -13.43 -9.87
CA GLU A 262 -12.12 -12.73 -9.29
C GLU A 262 -12.92 -11.95 -10.34
N SER A 263 -12.29 -11.52 -11.43
CA SER A 263 -12.95 -10.68 -12.45
C SER A 263 -13.09 -11.37 -13.81
N LEU A 264 -12.03 -11.96 -14.35
CA LEU A 264 -12.03 -12.49 -15.72
C LEU A 264 -12.64 -13.88 -15.83
N ALA A 265 -12.37 -14.76 -14.87
CA ALA A 265 -12.86 -16.13 -14.86
C ALA A 265 -13.38 -16.60 -13.48
N PRO A 266 -14.24 -15.81 -12.79
CA PRO A 266 -14.81 -16.24 -11.52
C PRO A 266 -15.68 -17.48 -11.71
N SER A 267 -15.76 -18.33 -10.67
CA SER A 267 -16.51 -19.60 -10.75
C SER A 267 -17.99 -19.42 -11.13
N LYS A 268 -18.57 -18.24 -10.87
CA LYS A 268 -19.93 -17.89 -11.30
C LYS A 268 -20.05 -17.61 -12.80
N ALA A 269 -18.98 -17.11 -13.43
CA ALA A 269 -18.92 -16.82 -14.87
C ALA A 269 -18.33 -17.99 -15.69
N ASP A 270 -17.82 -19.03 -15.03
CA ASP A 270 -17.25 -20.24 -15.66
C ASP A 270 -18.03 -21.52 -15.26
N PRO A 271 -19.33 -21.64 -15.60
CA PRO A 271 -20.15 -22.79 -15.19
C PRO A 271 -19.70 -24.11 -15.82
N SER A 272 -19.12 -24.06 -17.03
CA SER A 272 -18.55 -25.22 -17.73
C SER A 272 -17.16 -25.60 -17.20
N ARG A 273 -16.58 -24.80 -16.29
CA ARG A 273 -15.25 -25.01 -15.69
C ARG A 273 -14.12 -25.00 -16.72
N ALA A 274 -14.31 -24.30 -17.85
CA ALA A 274 -13.32 -24.20 -18.91
C ALA A 274 -12.02 -23.55 -18.42
N TRP A 275 -12.11 -22.60 -17.49
CA TRP A 275 -10.95 -21.87 -16.95
C TRP A 275 -10.34 -22.52 -15.72
N ARG A 276 -11.00 -23.53 -15.12
CA ARG A 276 -10.59 -24.12 -13.83
C ARG A 276 -9.11 -24.51 -13.78
N ALA A 277 -8.59 -25.18 -14.82
CA ALA A 277 -7.19 -25.59 -14.85
C ALA A 277 -6.25 -24.40 -15.14
N CYS A 278 -6.63 -23.54 -16.10
CA CYS A 278 -5.86 -22.38 -16.52
C CYS A 278 -5.62 -21.37 -15.38
N LYS A 279 -6.62 -21.15 -14.52
CA LYS A 279 -6.54 -20.22 -13.38
C LYS A 279 -5.40 -20.54 -12.43
N PHE A 280 -5.24 -21.81 -12.07
CA PHE A 280 -4.25 -22.27 -11.08
C PHE A 280 -2.98 -22.81 -11.73
N ASN A 281 -2.99 -23.00 -13.05
CA ASN A 281 -1.84 -23.45 -13.81
C ASN A 281 -1.88 -22.90 -15.23
N ARG A 282 -1.14 -21.82 -15.46
CA ARG A 282 -0.93 -21.22 -16.79
C ARG A 282 -0.54 -22.19 -17.90
N SER A 283 0.22 -23.25 -17.59
CA SER A 283 0.63 -24.26 -18.58
C SER A 283 -0.53 -25.16 -19.03
N ALA A 284 -1.66 -25.11 -18.32
CA ALA A 284 -2.90 -25.80 -18.69
C ALA A 284 -3.85 -24.90 -19.51
N CYS A 285 -3.51 -23.63 -19.74
CA CYS A 285 -4.30 -22.75 -20.61
C CYS A 285 -4.15 -23.18 -22.08
N ASN A 286 -5.26 -23.28 -22.79
CA ASN A 286 -5.24 -23.47 -24.24
C ASN A 286 -4.97 -22.15 -24.97
N ALA A 287 -4.74 -22.22 -26.29
CA ALA A 287 -4.42 -21.06 -27.10
C ALA A 287 -5.50 -19.96 -27.06
N SER A 288 -6.79 -20.32 -27.01
CA SER A 288 -7.88 -19.35 -26.93
C SER A 288 -7.89 -18.61 -25.59
N GLN A 289 -7.61 -19.31 -24.49
CA GLN A 289 -7.51 -18.71 -23.16
C GLN A 289 -6.32 -17.75 -23.06
N ILE A 290 -5.16 -18.15 -23.60
CA ILE A 290 -3.98 -17.27 -23.65
C ILE A 290 -4.26 -16.04 -24.52
N ASN A 291 -4.90 -16.20 -25.68
CA ASN A 291 -5.28 -15.07 -26.53
C ASN A 291 -6.22 -14.10 -25.82
N PHE A 292 -7.19 -14.61 -25.05
CA PHE A 292 -8.06 -13.77 -24.23
C PHE A 292 -7.27 -12.98 -23.17
N LEU A 293 -6.36 -13.64 -22.46
CA LEU A 293 -5.52 -12.99 -21.45
C LEU A 293 -4.56 -11.96 -22.08
N GLN A 294 -4.03 -12.23 -23.27
CA GLN A 294 -3.23 -11.26 -24.02
C GLN A 294 -4.07 -10.04 -24.45
N GLY A 295 -5.31 -10.25 -24.89
CA GLY A 295 -6.24 -9.15 -25.17
C GLY A 295 -6.51 -8.28 -23.94
N PHE A 296 -6.67 -8.89 -22.77
CA PHE A 296 -6.80 -8.15 -21.50
C PHE A 296 -5.54 -7.34 -21.17
N ARG A 297 -4.34 -7.94 -21.31
CA ARG A 297 -3.07 -7.24 -21.16
C ARG A 297 -3.00 -6.01 -22.07
N ASP A 298 -3.38 -6.16 -23.34
CA ASP A 298 -3.27 -5.08 -24.32
C ASP A 298 -4.19 -3.91 -23.98
N GLN A 299 -5.39 -4.19 -23.45
CA GLN A 299 -6.28 -3.17 -22.91
C GLN A 299 -5.65 -2.44 -21.71
N MET A 300 -5.06 -3.17 -20.76
CA MET A 300 -4.39 -2.56 -19.60
C MET A 300 -3.18 -1.70 -20.01
N VAL A 301 -2.36 -2.18 -20.94
CA VAL A 301 -1.23 -1.40 -21.47
C VAL A 301 -1.72 -0.16 -22.22
N ALA A 302 -2.84 -0.25 -22.94
CA ALA A 302 -3.43 0.90 -23.62
C ALA A 302 -3.96 1.94 -22.62
N SER A 303 -4.59 1.52 -21.52
CA SER A 303 -5.19 2.44 -20.53
C SER A 303 -4.15 3.26 -19.75
N VAL A 304 -2.91 2.78 -19.65
CA VAL A 304 -1.83 3.51 -18.95
C VAL A 304 -0.97 4.38 -19.87
N ARG A 305 -1.33 4.54 -21.15
CA ARG A 305 -0.55 5.36 -22.10
C ARG A 305 -0.53 6.83 -21.70
N GLY A 306 -1.69 7.39 -21.33
CA GLY A 306 -1.82 8.76 -20.83
C GLY A 306 -0.93 8.98 -19.61
N PHE A 307 -1.12 8.16 -18.59
CA PHE A 307 -0.30 8.10 -17.39
C PHE A 307 1.22 8.05 -17.67
N SER A 308 1.62 7.19 -18.62
CA SER A 308 3.01 6.95 -18.96
C SER A 308 3.69 8.15 -19.63
N SER A 309 2.93 9.06 -20.25
CA SER A 309 3.47 10.24 -20.94
C SER A 309 4.15 11.25 -19.99
N SER A 310 3.76 11.25 -18.71
CA SER A 310 4.39 12.10 -17.71
C SER A 310 5.77 11.56 -17.30
N LYS A 311 6.81 12.39 -17.44
CA LYS A 311 8.19 12.04 -17.03
C LYS A 311 8.35 11.83 -15.52
N SER A 312 7.44 12.37 -14.71
CA SER A 312 7.49 12.20 -13.25
C SER A 312 6.97 10.82 -12.81
N ASN A 313 6.11 10.20 -13.61
CA ASN A 313 5.55 8.89 -13.33
C ASN A 313 6.51 7.77 -13.71
N GLY A 314 6.42 6.63 -13.05
CA GLY A 314 7.15 5.41 -13.41
C GLY A 314 6.20 4.23 -13.59
N LEU A 315 6.62 3.23 -14.35
CA LEU A 315 5.89 1.97 -14.44
C LEU A 315 6.82 0.79 -14.65
N PHE A 316 6.42 -0.35 -14.10
CA PHE A 316 7.02 -1.66 -14.31
C PHE A 316 5.89 -2.68 -14.47
N ILE A 317 5.56 -2.99 -15.72
CA ILE A 317 4.52 -3.94 -16.10
C ILE A 317 5.20 -5.17 -16.67
N ASN A 318 5.21 -6.26 -15.90
CA ASN A 318 5.85 -7.52 -16.27
C ASN A 318 4.84 -8.55 -16.75
N SER A 319 5.29 -9.56 -17.48
CA SER A 319 4.42 -10.57 -18.07
C SER A 319 4.32 -11.87 -17.27
N CYS A 320 4.55 -11.80 -15.96
CA CYS A 320 4.36 -12.93 -15.07
C CYS A 320 2.89 -13.06 -14.64
N PHE A 321 2.51 -14.28 -14.29
CA PHE A 321 1.30 -14.53 -13.51
C PHE A 321 1.66 -14.36 -12.04
N ALA A 322 1.33 -13.23 -11.44
CA ALA A 322 1.69 -12.94 -10.06
C ALA A 322 0.74 -11.91 -9.42
N HIS A 323 0.76 -11.83 -8.09
CA HIS A 323 0.07 -10.81 -7.30
C HIS A 323 1.00 -10.32 -6.17
N CYS A 324 0.88 -9.06 -5.74
CA CYS A 324 1.69 -8.48 -4.65
C CYS A 324 3.22 -8.54 -4.76
N GLN A 325 3.75 -8.29 -5.94
CA GLN A 325 5.18 -8.45 -6.23
C GLN A 325 6.12 -7.54 -5.41
N SER A 326 5.64 -6.43 -4.84
CA SER A 326 6.46 -5.55 -3.99
C SER A 326 6.66 -6.06 -2.56
N GLU A 327 5.78 -6.94 -2.08
CA GLU A 327 5.80 -7.41 -0.69
C GLU A 327 6.52 -8.76 -0.53
N LEU A 328 6.83 -9.42 -1.65
CA LEU A 328 7.49 -10.73 -1.64
C LEU A 328 9.00 -10.58 -1.92
N PRO A 329 9.87 -11.17 -1.07
CA PRO A 329 11.33 -11.12 -1.29
C PRO A 329 11.72 -11.69 -2.66
N ALA A 330 11.05 -12.76 -3.08
CA ALA A 330 11.32 -13.51 -4.30
C ALA A 330 11.10 -12.68 -5.58
N THR A 331 10.27 -11.64 -5.53
CA THR A 331 9.95 -10.79 -6.67
C THR A 331 10.54 -9.40 -6.53
N TRP A 332 10.50 -8.80 -5.33
CA TRP A 332 10.93 -7.42 -5.10
C TRP A 332 12.38 -7.19 -5.53
N ASN A 333 13.34 -7.90 -4.94
CA ASN A 333 14.74 -7.87 -5.35
C ASN A 333 15.18 -9.19 -5.98
N GLY A 334 14.23 -9.96 -6.51
CA GLY A 334 14.43 -11.21 -7.24
C GLY A 334 14.04 -11.10 -8.70
N THR A 335 13.10 -11.93 -9.17
CA THR A 335 12.60 -11.93 -10.55
C THR A 335 11.09 -11.66 -10.59
N PRO A 336 10.53 -11.05 -11.65
CA PRO A 336 11.11 -10.84 -12.98
C PRO A 336 12.09 -9.67 -13.07
N ALA A 337 12.82 -9.61 -14.19
CA ALA A 337 13.62 -8.46 -14.58
C ALA A 337 13.32 -8.06 -16.03
N ILE A 338 12.94 -6.80 -16.24
CA ILE A 338 12.76 -6.23 -17.57
C ILE A 338 14.06 -5.50 -17.93
N GLN A 339 14.66 -5.84 -19.08
CA GLN A 339 15.95 -5.27 -19.51
C GLN A 339 17.02 -5.35 -18.41
N ASN A 340 17.13 -6.51 -17.76
CA ASN A 340 18.06 -6.79 -16.65
C ASN A 340 17.87 -5.91 -15.38
N LYS A 341 16.75 -5.19 -15.25
CA LYS A 341 16.41 -4.42 -14.05
C LYS A 341 15.30 -5.09 -13.27
N ARG A 342 15.60 -5.41 -12.01
CA ARG A 342 14.63 -5.96 -11.03
C ARG A 342 13.67 -4.87 -10.55
N ILE A 343 12.56 -5.27 -9.94
CA ILE A 343 11.54 -4.34 -9.42
C ILE A 343 12.15 -3.33 -8.44
N ALA A 344 12.90 -3.79 -7.41
CA ALA A 344 13.50 -2.93 -6.40
C ALA A 344 14.42 -1.85 -6.99
N LYS A 345 15.24 -2.23 -7.97
CA LYS A 345 16.15 -1.31 -8.67
C LYS A 345 15.36 -0.27 -9.47
N SER A 346 14.34 -0.71 -10.20
CA SER A 346 13.46 0.15 -10.99
C SER A 346 12.71 1.18 -10.13
N VAL A 347 12.13 0.74 -9.01
CA VAL A 347 11.45 1.64 -8.08
C VAL A 347 12.43 2.61 -7.43
N GLY A 348 13.58 2.14 -6.98
CA GLY A 348 14.62 3.00 -6.41
C GLY A 348 15.10 4.05 -7.41
N ASP A 349 15.38 3.65 -8.66
CA ASP A 349 15.85 4.57 -9.69
C ASP A 349 14.85 5.68 -9.97
N TRP A 350 13.57 5.33 -10.10
CA TRP A 350 12.50 6.32 -10.22
C TRP A 350 12.38 7.21 -8.97
N TYR A 351 12.35 6.60 -7.79
CA TYR A 351 12.09 7.32 -6.55
C TYR A 351 13.18 8.36 -6.27
N PHE A 352 14.46 8.00 -6.43
CA PHE A 352 15.57 8.92 -6.20
C PHE A 352 15.90 9.80 -7.42
N GLY A 353 15.21 9.61 -8.55
CA GLY A 353 15.45 10.37 -9.78
C GLY A 353 16.75 9.99 -10.47
N ARG A 354 17.20 8.73 -10.32
CA ARG A 354 18.39 8.18 -11.00
C ARG A 354 18.10 7.79 -12.44
N ALA A 355 16.86 7.45 -12.77
CA ALA A 355 16.42 7.19 -14.15
C ALA A 355 14.91 7.36 -14.32
N GLU A 356 14.47 7.67 -15.54
CA GLU A 356 13.09 7.47 -15.96
C GLU A 356 12.85 5.97 -16.18
N VAL A 357 11.71 5.46 -15.70
CA VAL A 357 11.41 4.02 -15.74
C VAL A 357 10.04 3.82 -16.35
N LYS A 358 10.01 3.36 -17.61
CA LYS A 358 8.82 3.02 -18.39
C LYS A 358 8.93 1.58 -18.91
N ALA A 359 9.03 0.63 -17.98
CA ALA A 359 9.29 -0.76 -18.31
C ALA A 359 7.98 -1.51 -18.55
N ILE A 360 7.69 -1.86 -19.80
CA ILE A 360 6.59 -2.77 -20.18
C ILE A 360 7.21 -3.96 -20.88
N ASP A 361 6.94 -5.14 -20.36
CA ASP A 361 7.45 -6.41 -20.87
C ASP A 361 6.68 -6.89 -22.10
N CYS A 362 7.23 -7.82 -22.87
CA CYS A 362 6.55 -8.43 -24.02
C CYS A 362 5.43 -9.40 -23.58
N PRO A 363 4.43 -9.74 -24.41
CA PRO A 363 3.37 -10.69 -24.03
C PRO A 363 3.92 -12.06 -23.59
N TYR A 364 3.25 -12.72 -22.62
CA TYR A 364 3.57 -14.09 -22.21
C TYR A 364 3.55 -15.03 -23.43
N PRO A 365 4.50 -15.98 -23.57
CA PRO A 365 5.48 -16.45 -22.57
C PRO A 365 6.92 -15.92 -22.76
N CYS A 366 7.12 -14.68 -23.19
CA CYS A 366 8.47 -14.24 -23.58
C CYS A 366 9.47 -14.10 -22.42
N ASP A 367 9.04 -13.73 -21.20
CA ASP A 367 9.92 -13.51 -20.06
C ASP A 367 10.19 -14.82 -19.29
N ASN A 368 11.34 -15.41 -19.60
CA ASN A 368 11.81 -16.65 -18.96
C ASN A 368 12.34 -16.43 -17.53
N THR A 369 12.42 -15.19 -17.04
CA THR A 369 12.78 -14.90 -15.64
C THR A 369 11.59 -14.96 -14.70
N CYS A 370 10.36 -14.97 -15.25
CA CYS A 370 9.14 -14.97 -14.48
C CYS A 370 9.05 -16.15 -13.50
N ARG A 371 8.87 -15.81 -12.23
CA ARG A 371 8.32 -16.72 -11.22
C ARG A 371 6.82 -16.50 -11.21
N ASN A 372 6.09 -17.43 -11.81
CA ASN A 372 4.63 -17.40 -11.76
C ASN A 372 4.19 -17.81 -10.35
N ILE A 373 3.58 -16.88 -9.63
CA ILE A 373 3.06 -17.03 -8.27
C ILE A 373 1.54 -17.07 -8.43
N ILE A 374 1.04 -18.27 -8.66
CA ILE A 374 -0.38 -18.58 -8.88
C ILE A 374 -0.91 -19.28 -7.62
#